data_AF-A0A5Z1YUC3-F1
#
_entry.id   AF-A0A5Z1YUC3-F1
#
_cell.length_a   1.000
_cell.length_b   1.000
_cell.length_c   1.000
_cell.angle_alpha   90.00
_cell.angle_beta   90.00
_cell.angle_gamma   90.00
#
_symmetry.space_group_name_H-M   'P 1'
#
loop_
_entity.id
_entity.type
_entity.pdbx_description
1 polymer ?
#
loop_
_entity_poly.entity_id
_entity_poly.type
_entity_poly.pdbx_seq_one_letter_code
_entity_poly.pdbx_strand_id
1 'polypeptide(L)'
;DKIHPEFLYEKFLEFQGELAAFSNEESFLDFIPYKHDNLYNTFLNMMNNLRLLFSKITSPKYFIAKTSINGNGFYDFIFDNSGILEESEIYFAIRADVTTEYLLNNFKIQSKIHTQSKIKNIVATQLEGLNVDQVPNVPSSIPYLNGYVYYKLDKRDQLFKDFKNESIISMYLTNNIKNPDIIMWAVFQ
;
A
#
# COMPACT_ATOMS: atom_id res chain seq x y z
N ASP A 1 38.19 -10.54 -0.57
CA ASP A 1 38.98 -9.38 -0.12
C ASP A 1 38.75 -9.08 1.35
N LYS A 2 39.78 -8.60 2.05
CA LYS A 2 39.66 -8.16 3.46
C LYS A 2 39.32 -6.68 3.45
N ILE A 3 38.23 -6.31 4.11
CA ILE A 3 37.76 -4.91 4.21
C ILE A 3 38.08 -4.41 5.62
N HIS A 4 38.60 -3.18 5.71
CA HIS A 4 38.89 -2.56 7.01
C HIS A 4 37.57 -2.23 7.75
N PRO A 5 37.44 -2.53 9.06
CA PRO A 5 36.19 -2.34 9.79
C PRO A 5 35.73 -0.88 9.84
N GLU A 6 36.65 0.08 9.76
CA GLU A 6 36.31 1.51 9.68
C GLU A 6 35.41 1.83 8.48
N PHE A 7 35.62 1.16 7.34
CA PHE A 7 34.79 1.35 6.15
C PHE A 7 33.32 0.98 6.41
N LEU A 8 33.08 -0.11 7.12
CA LEU A 8 31.72 -0.49 7.51
C LEU A 8 31.12 0.50 8.52
N TYR A 9 31.94 0.99 9.45
CA TYR A 9 31.52 2.02 10.41
C TYR A 9 31.08 3.31 9.70
N GLU A 10 31.87 3.80 8.73
CA GLU A 10 31.52 4.97 7.93
C GLU A 10 30.18 4.78 7.20
N LYS A 11 29.97 3.60 6.59
CA LYS A 11 28.69 3.28 5.91
C LYS A 11 27.49 3.26 6.85
N PHE A 12 27.68 2.76 8.07
CA PHE A 12 26.62 2.80 9.09
C PHE A 12 26.36 4.21 9.61
N LEU A 13 27.39 5.06 9.67
CA LEU A 13 27.25 6.45 10.09
C LEU A 13 26.53 7.29 9.02
N GLU A 14 26.86 7.10 7.74
CA GLU A 14 26.10 7.67 6.61
C GLU A 14 24.63 7.26 6.68
N PHE A 15 24.35 5.95 6.82
CA PHE A 15 22.98 5.44 6.93
C PHE A 15 22.25 6.00 8.15
N GLN A 16 22.91 6.12 9.30
CA GLN A 16 22.33 6.76 10.49
C GLN A 16 21.90 8.20 10.21
N GLY A 17 22.75 8.98 9.50
CA GLY A 17 22.43 10.35 9.11
C GLY A 17 21.24 10.44 8.15
N GLU A 18 21.12 9.51 7.21
CA GLU A 18 19.96 9.42 6.33
C GLU A 18 18.68 9.09 7.10
N LEU A 19 18.71 8.10 8.00
CA LEU A 19 17.56 7.73 8.84
C LEU A 19 17.10 8.90 9.73
N ALA A 20 18.04 9.68 10.24
CA ALA A 20 17.73 10.87 11.05
C ALA A 20 16.92 11.92 10.27
N ALA A 21 17.14 12.06 8.96
CA ALA A 21 16.37 12.98 8.12
C ALA A 21 14.88 12.60 7.97
N PHE A 22 14.53 11.33 8.23
CA PHE A 22 13.15 10.83 8.20
C PHE A 22 12.47 10.82 9.57
N SER A 23 13.20 11.14 10.64
CA SER A 23 12.68 11.19 12.01
C SER A 23 12.22 12.61 12.36
N ASN A 24 11.02 12.75 12.91
CA ASN A 24 10.52 14.04 13.43
C ASN A 24 11.03 14.35 14.86
N GLU A 25 11.79 13.44 15.48
CA GLU A 25 12.40 13.66 16.79
C GLU A 25 13.79 14.30 16.62
N GLU A 26 13.99 15.50 17.16
CA GLU A 26 15.29 16.22 17.19
C GLU A 26 16.39 15.49 18.00
N SER A 27 16.12 14.31 18.56
CA SER A 27 16.92 13.69 19.64
C SER A 27 18.09 12.80 19.18
N PHE A 28 18.52 12.82 17.91
CA PHE A 28 19.57 11.91 17.43
C PHE A 28 20.78 12.64 16.86
N LEU A 29 21.65 13.15 17.72
CA LEU A 29 22.95 13.69 17.31
C LEU A 29 24.14 13.18 18.16
N ASP A 30 23.94 12.16 19.01
CA ASP A 30 25.06 11.48 19.65
C ASP A 30 25.55 10.32 18.76
N PHE A 31 26.47 10.64 17.86
CA PHE A 31 27.17 9.63 17.06
C PHE A 31 28.01 8.72 17.96
N ILE A 32 27.94 7.42 17.73
CA ILE A 32 28.71 6.44 18.50
C ILE A 32 30.15 6.49 17.99
N PRO A 33 31.14 6.86 18.82
CA PRO A 33 32.52 7.03 18.35
C PRO A 33 33.15 5.69 17.99
N TYR A 34 33.89 5.67 16.87
CA TYR A 34 34.68 4.52 16.47
C TYR A 34 35.82 4.24 17.45
N LYS A 35 35.89 3.00 17.96
CA LYS A 35 37.02 2.52 18.76
C LYS A 35 37.61 1.27 18.12
N HIS A 36 38.71 1.43 17.38
CA HIS A 36 39.36 0.33 16.67
C HIS A 36 39.76 -0.82 17.61
N ASP A 37 40.19 -0.49 18.83
CA ASP A 37 40.58 -1.47 19.85
C ASP A 37 39.39 -2.16 20.53
N ASN A 38 38.16 -1.69 20.28
CA ASN A 38 36.92 -2.25 20.83
C ASN A 38 35.77 -2.23 19.81
N LEU A 39 35.96 -2.98 18.73
CA LEU A 39 34.98 -3.10 17.65
C LEU A 39 33.65 -3.70 18.13
N TYR A 40 33.68 -4.64 19.08
CA TYR A 40 32.47 -5.28 19.59
C TYR A 40 31.47 -4.27 20.16
N ASN A 41 31.91 -3.43 21.10
CA ASN A 41 31.02 -2.41 21.69
C ASN A 41 30.63 -1.33 20.68
N THR A 42 31.55 -0.95 19.78
CA THR A 42 31.30 0.04 18.72
C THR A 42 30.14 -0.42 17.84
N PHE A 43 30.23 -1.62 17.24
CA PHE A 43 29.22 -2.12 16.32
C PHE A 43 27.93 -2.56 17.01
N LEU A 44 28.01 -3.12 18.22
CA LEU A 44 26.80 -3.50 18.98
C LEU A 44 25.91 -2.29 19.26
N ASN A 45 26.51 -1.21 19.78
CA ASN A 45 25.78 0.02 20.05
C ASN A 45 25.26 0.65 18.76
N MET A 46 26.08 0.68 17.70
CA MET A 46 25.69 1.23 16.40
C MET A 46 24.49 0.49 15.82
N MET A 47 24.54 -0.85 15.83
CA MET A 47 23.46 -1.69 15.33
C MET A 47 22.16 -1.53 16.13
N ASN A 48 22.26 -1.44 17.47
CA ASN A 48 21.10 -1.21 18.31
C ASN A 48 20.46 0.16 18.04
N ASN A 49 21.29 1.20 17.87
CA ASN A 49 20.81 2.55 17.54
C ASN A 49 20.14 2.58 16.16
N LEU A 50 20.77 2.00 15.13
CA LEU A 50 20.20 1.88 13.79
C LEU A 50 18.86 1.14 13.79
N ARG A 51 18.73 0.04 14.55
CA ARG A 51 17.46 -0.69 14.68
C ARG A 51 16.37 0.15 15.33
N LEU A 52 16.72 0.92 16.37
CA LEU A 52 15.78 1.83 17.02
C LEU A 52 15.36 2.94 16.06
N LEU A 53 16.29 3.58 15.37
CA LEU A 53 16.01 4.61 14.37
C LEU A 53 15.12 4.08 13.25
N PHE A 54 15.45 2.91 12.70
CA PHE A 54 14.66 2.27 11.66
C PHE A 54 13.24 1.93 12.15
N SER A 55 13.08 1.50 13.41
CA SER A 55 11.76 1.25 14.00
C SER A 55 10.93 2.52 14.22
N LYS A 56 11.58 3.69 14.32
CA LYS A 56 10.93 4.99 14.53
C LYS A 56 10.52 5.66 13.23
N ILE A 57 11.15 5.28 12.10
CA ILE A 57 10.68 5.73 10.79
C ILE A 57 9.30 5.15 10.59
N THR A 58 8.31 6.04 10.64
CA THR A 58 6.91 5.64 10.56
C THR A 58 6.67 5.09 9.16
N SER A 59 6.30 3.81 9.06
CA SER A 59 5.73 3.26 7.83
C SER A 59 4.62 4.19 7.36
N PRO A 60 4.54 4.52 6.06
CA PRO A 60 3.49 5.41 5.58
C PRO A 60 2.14 4.83 5.99
N LYS A 61 1.27 5.69 6.55
CA LYS A 61 -0.04 5.28 7.09
C LYS A 61 -0.92 4.58 6.05
N TYR A 62 -0.60 4.79 4.76
CA TYR A 62 -1.17 4.09 3.63
C TYR A 62 -0.21 4.14 2.43
N PHE A 63 -0.42 3.24 1.46
CA PHE A 63 0.16 3.32 0.11
C PHE A 63 -0.95 3.56 -0.91
N ILE A 64 -0.70 4.40 -1.91
CA ILE A 64 -1.63 4.63 -3.02
C ILE A 64 -1.23 3.72 -4.17
N ALA A 65 -2.19 2.99 -4.74
CA ALA A 65 -1.95 2.21 -5.95
C ALA A 65 -1.76 3.11 -7.16
N LYS A 66 -0.83 2.77 -8.05
CA LYS A 66 -0.75 3.40 -9.37
C LYS A 66 -1.90 2.89 -10.23
N THR A 67 -2.76 3.79 -10.68
CA THR A 67 -3.88 3.46 -11.58
C THR A 67 -3.42 3.39 -13.04
N SER A 68 -3.77 2.31 -13.73
CA SER A 68 -3.61 2.12 -15.18
C SER A 68 -4.98 1.90 -15.83
N ILE A 69 -5.31 2.70 -16.85
CA ILE A 69 -6.57 2.59 -17.59
C ILE A 69 -6.32 1.75 -18.84
N ASN A 70 -6.90 0.55 -18.89
CA ASN A 70 -6.67 -0.41 -19.96
C ASN A 70 -7.73 -0.35 -21.09
N GLY A 71 -8.64 0.63 -21.01
CA GLY A 71 -9.77 0.78 -21.93
C GLY A 71 -10.89 -0.23 -21.65
N ASN A 72 -12.00 -0.08 -22.38
CA ASN A 72 -13.17 -0.99 -22.31
C ASN A 72 -13.70 -1.26 -20.89
N GLY A 73 -13.61 -0.26 -20.00
CA GLY A 73 -14.07 -0.37 -18.60
C GLY A 73 -13.10 -1.11 -17.67
N PHE A 74 -11.88 -1.44 -18.08
CA PHE A 74 -10.88 -2.10 -17.23
C PHE A 74 -9.88 -1.10 -16.64
N TYR A 75 -9.67 -1.21 -15.32
CA TYR A 75 -8.77 -0.39 -14.51
C TYR A 75 -7.89 -1.31 -13.67
N ASP A 76 -6.58 -1.10 -13.71
CA ASP A 76 -5.62 -1.83 -12.87
C ASP A 76 -5.06 -0.90 -11.79
N PHE A 77 -4.97 -1.42 -10.58
CA PHE A 77 -4.39 -0.77 -9.42
C PHE A 77 -3.14 -1.54 -9.02
N ILE A 78 -1.99 -0.93 -9.23
CA ILE A 78 -0.67 -1.56 -9.12
C ILE A 78 -0.01 -1.09 -7.82
N PHE A 79 0.34 -2.05 -6.96
CA PHE A 79 1.17 -1.85 -5.77
C PHE A 79 2.60 -2.33 -6.02
N ASP A 80 3.55 -1.87 -5.20
CA ASP A 80 4.98 -2.13 -5.40
C ASP A 80 5.36 -3.61 -5.22
N ASN A 81 4.66 -4.33 -4.34
CA ASN A 81 4.89 -5.74 -4.07
C ASN A 81 3.60 -6.42 -3.55
N SER A 82 3.60 -7.76 -3.55
CA SER A 82 2.44 -8.54 -3.12
C SER A 82 2.19 -8.52 -1.61
N GLY A 83 3.23 -8.32 -0.80
CA GLY A 83 3.12 -8.19 0.65
C GLY A 83 2.17 -7.06 1.05
N ILE A 84 2.11 -5.98 0.26
CA ILE A 84 1.14 -4.91 0.46
C ILE A 84 -0.30 -5.43 0.40
N LEU A 85 -0.65 -6.22 -0.62
CA LEU A 85 -1.99 -6.79 -0.72
C LEU A 85 -2.29 -7.80 0.37
N GLU A 86 -1.29 -8.57 0.79
CA GLU A 86 -1.46 -9.62 1.80
C GLU A 86 -1.65 -9.03 3.21
N GLU A 87 -0.84 -8.04 3.59
CA GLU A 87 -0.73 -7.54 4.95
C GLU A 87 -1.61 -6.32 5.28
N SER A 88 -2.07 -5.57 4.27
CA SER A 88 -2.81 -4.31 4.48
C SER A 88 -4.30 -4.40 4.19
N GLU A 89 -5.12 -3.56 4.80
CA GLU A 89 -6.53 -3.44 4.42
C GLU A 89 -6.67 -2.57 3.16
N ILE A 90 -7.41 -3.05 2.16
CA ILE A 90 -7.55 -2.32 0.88
C ILE A 90 -8.86 -1.56 0.84
N TYR A 91 -8.74 -0.24 0.66
CA TYR A 91 -9.85 0.69 0.50
C TYR A 91 -9.79 1.34 -0.87
N PHE A 92 -10.92 1.73 -1.41
CA PHE A 92 -10.96 2.60 -2.58
C PHE A 92 -12.11 3.59 -2.49
N ALA A 93 -11.92 4.71 -3.17
CA ALA A 93 -12.91 5.75 -3.35
C ALA A 93 -13.26 5.81 -4.83
N ILE A 94 -14.55 5.95 -5.13
CA ILE A 94 -15.04 6.16 -6.49
C ILE A 94 -15.94 7.39 -6.55
N ARG A 95 -15.71 8.19 -7.58
CA ARG A 95 -16.63 9.23 -8.07
C ARG A 95 -16.90 8.96 -9.54
N ALA A 96 -18.09 9.25 -10.02
CA ALA A 96 -18.47 9.04 -11.41
C ALA A 96 -19.59 10.01 -11.78
N ASP A 97 -19.90 10.14 -13.07
CA ASP A 97 -20.98 10.97 -13.60
C ASP A 97 -22.36 10.29 -13.43
N VAL A 98 -22.64 9.87 -12.19
CA VAL A 98 -23.89 9.25 -11.73
C VAL A 98 -24.17 9.74 -10.31
N THR A 99 -25.40 9.54 -9.83
CA THR A 99 -25.75 9.94 -8.46
C THR A 99 -25.03 9.06 -7.43
N THR A 100 -24.71 9.64 -6.27
CA THR A 100 -24.14 8.90 -5.13
C THR A 100 -25.02 7.72 -4.73
N GLU A 101 -26.35 7.91 -4.71
CA GLU A 101 -27.31 6.85 -4.43
C GLU A 101 -27.25 5.71 -5.47
N TYR A 102 -27.04 6.04 -6.75
CA TYR A 102 -26.85 5.03 -7.77
C TYR A 102 -25.60 4.19 -7.51
N LEU A 103 -24.47 4.82 -7.16
CA LEU A 103 -23.24 4.10 -6.78
C LEU A 103 -23.49 3.19 -5.56
N LEU A 104 -24.10 3.72 -4.49
CA LEU A 104 -24.39 2.95 -3.28
C LEU A 104 -25.21 1.69 -3.57
N ASN A 105 -26.24 1.80 -4.41
CA ASN A 105 -27.17 0.70 -4.69
C ASN A 105 -26.68 -0.25 -5.79
N ASN A 106 -25.86 0.22 -6.73
CA ASN A 106 -25.56 -0.54 -7.96
C ASN A 106 -24.08 -0.90 -8.12
N PHE A 107 -23.15 -0.33 -7.35
CA PHE A 107 -21.72 -0.53 -7.58
C PHE A 107 -21.32 -2.01 -7.63
N LYS A 108 -21.75 -2.84 -6.68
CA LYS A 108 -21.44 -4.29 -6.65
C LYS A 108 -21.93 -5.02 -7.91
N ILE A 109 -23.05 -4.59 -8.49
CA ILE A 109 -23.65 -5.21 -9.69
C ILE A 109 -22.97 -4.69 -10.96
N GLN A 110 -22.60 -3.41 -10.98
CA GLN A 110 -21.98 -2.73 -12.12
C GLN A 110 -20.45 -2.84 -12.14
N SER A 111 -19.87 -3.58 -11.19
CA SER A 111 -18.42 -3.79 -11.11
C SER A 111 -18.07 -5.26 -10.92
N LYS A 112 -16.86 -5.62 -11.35
CA LYS A 112 -16.22 -6.90 -11.04
C LYS A 112 -14.78 -6.60 -10.63
N ILE A 113 -14.30 -7.21 -9.56
CA ILE A 113 -12.92 -7.06 -9.09
C ILE A 113 -12.27 -8.43 -9.05
N HIS A 114 -11.06 -8.53 -9.57
CA HIS A 114 -10.25 -9.75 -9.50
C HIS A 114 -8.77 -9.45 -9.80
N THR A 115 -7.93 -10.47 -9.74
CA THR A 115 -6.58 -10.44 -10.33
C THR A 115 -6.60 -10.10 -11.82
N GLN A 116 -5.53 -9.45 -12.29
CA GLN A 116 -5.36 -9.06 -13.69
C GLN A 116 -5.44 -10.24 -14.66
N SER A 117 -4.91 -11.40 -14.25
CA SER A 117 -4.90 -12.63 -15.05
C SER A 117 -6.30 -13.22 -15.27
N LYS A 118 -7.24 -13.06 -14.32
CA LYS A 118 -8.55 -13.71 -14.35
C LYS A 118 -9.72 -12.76 -14.67
N ILE A 119 -9.58 -11.45 -14.47
CA ILE A 119 -10.69 -10.48 -14.58
C ILE A 119 -11.44 -10.56 -15.93
N LYS A 120 -10.71 -10.67 -17.05
CA LYS A 120 -11.32 -10.76 -18.39
C LYS A 120 -12.19 -12.02 -18.54
N ASN A 121 -11.72 -13.14 -17.99
CA ASN A 121 -12.47 -14.39 -18.00
C ASN A 121 -13.73 -14.29 -17.12
N ILE A 122 -13.62 -13.70 -15.93
CA ILE A 122 -14.76 -13.48 -15.02
C ILE A 122 -15.85 -12.65 -15.68
N VAL A 123 -15.46 -11.56 -16.37
CA VAL A 123 -16.41 -10.72 -17.11
C VAL A 123 -17.06 -11.51 -18.27
N ALA A 124 -16.28 -12.26 -19.04
CA ALA A 124 -16.80 -13.04 -20.17
C ALA A 124 -17.74 -14.17 -19.74
N THR A 125 -17.49 -14.78 -18.58
CA THR A 125 -18.26 -15.90 -18.02
C THR A 125 -19.34 -15.46 -17.04
N GLN A 126 -19.47 -14.14 -16.79
CA GLN A 126 -20.41 -13.56 -15.83
C GLN A 126 -20.28 -14.11 -14.39
N LEU A 127 -19.10 -14.62 -14.04
CA LEU A 127 -18.83 -15.09 -12.69
C LEU A 127 -18.84 -13.94 -11.68
N GLU A 128 -19.01 -14.29 -10.40
CA GLU A 128 -18.84 -13.33 -9.31
C GLU A 128 -17.37 -12.92 -9.20
N GLY A 129 -17.16 -11.63 -8.95
CA GLY A 129 -15.84 -11.11 -8.61
C GLY A 129 -15.70 -11.04 -7.10
N LEU A 130 -14.53 -10.62 -6.64
CA LEU A 130 -14.27 -10.35 -5.23
C LEU A 130 -15.30 -9.36 -4.67
N ASN A 131 -15.91 -9.72 -3.53
CA ASN A 131 -16.85 -8.85 -2.85
C ASN A 131 -16.16 -7.59 -2.29
N VAL A 132 -16.93 -6.50 -2.21
CA VAL A 132 -16.51 -5.24 -1.60
C VAL A 132 -17.62 -4.74 -0.70
N ASP A 133 -17.28 -4.08 0.40
CA ASP A 133 -18.26 -3.52 1.31
C ASP A 133 -18.20 -2.00 1.30
N GLN A 134 -19.37 -1.37 1.24
CA GLN A 134 -19.48 0.08 1.35
C GLN A 134 -19.09 0.48 2.78
N VAL A 135 -18.20 1.47 2.90
CA VAL A 135 -17.76 1.99 4.19
C VAL A 135 -18.20 3.46 4.34
N PRO A 136 -19.05 3.79 5.33
CA PRO A 136 -19.49 5.17 5.53
C PRO A 136 -18.36 6.05 6.09
N ASN A 137 -17.46 5.46 6.88
CA ASN A 137 -16.32 6.13 7.47
C ASN A 137 -15.04 5.36 7.11
N VAL A 138 -14.11 6.03 6.42
CA VAL A 138 -12.77 5.50 6.19
C VAL A 138 -11.86 5.75 7.39
N PRO A 139 -10.78 4.95 7.57
CA PRO A 139 -9.77 5.24 8.57
C PRO A 139 -9.22 6.66 8.43
N SER A 140 -8.95 7.34 9.56
CA SER A 140 -8.37 8.68 9.58
C SER A 140 -6.99 8.79 8.92
N SER A 141 -6.35 7.64 8.67
CA SER A 141 -5.15 7.52 7.87
C SER A 141 -5.35 7.96 6.41
N ILE A 142 -6.53 7.73 5.81
CA ILE A 142 -6.81 8.04 4.40
C ILE A 142 -7.34 9.48 4.28
N PRO A 143 -6.88 10.30 3.31
CA PRO A 143 -7.42 11.64 3.08
C PRO A 143 -8.89 11.58 2.63
N TYR A 144 -9.71 12.46 3.20
CA TYR A 144 -11.11 12.60 2.79
C TYR A 144 -11.21 13.34 1.44
N LEU A 145 -11.76 12.65 0.46
CA LEU A 145 -12.15 13.17 -0.85
C LEU A 145 -13.65 13.48 -0.87
N ASN A 146 -13.98 14.72 -1.21
CA ASN A 146 -15.36 15.19 -1.29
C ASN A 146 -16.08 14.62 -2.53
N GLY A 147 -17.31 14.13 -2.34
CA GLY A 147 -18.14 13.58 -3.42
C GLY A 147 -17.78 12.16 -3.87
N TYR A 148 -16.88 11.47 -3.14
CA TYR A 148 -16.56 10.07 -3.39
C TYR A 148 -17.35 9.14 -2.47
N VAL A 149 -17.64 7.95 -2.98
CA VAL A 149 -18.16 6.82 -2.21
C VAL A 149 -17.02 5.87 -1.91
N TYR A 150 -16.94 5.42 -0.67
CA TYR A 150 -15.85 4.57 -0.20
C TYR A 150 -16.29 3.13 -0.04
N TYR A 151 -15.39 2.24 -0.40
CA TYR A 151 -15.54 0.81 -0.28
C TYR A 151 -14.26 0.19 0.28
N LYS A 152 -14.40 -0.99 0.86
CA LYS A 152 -13.33 -1.85 1.35
C LYS A 152 -13.41 -3.19 0.62
N LEU A 153 -12.28 -3.77 0.23
CA LEU A 153 -12.26 -5.12 -0.31
C LEU A 153 -12.53 -6.13 0.80
N ASP A 154 -13.36 -7.13 0.53
CA ASP A 154 -13.64 -8.19 1.47
C ASP A 154 -12.55 -9.27 1.40
N LYS A 155 -11.52 -9.14 2.25
CA LYS A 155 -10.46 -10.15 2.37
C LYS A 155 -10.93 -11.50 2.93
N ARG A 156 -12.14 -11.56 3.50
CA ARG A 156 -12.71 -12.82 4.02
C ARG A 156 -13.36 -13.65 2.93
N ASP A 157 -13.62 -13.04 1.77
CA ASP A 157 -14.07 -13.71 0.58
C ASP A 157 -13.06 -14.80 0.16
N GLN A 158 -13.56 -15.99 -0.17
CA GLN A 158 -12.75 -17.11 -0.63
C GLN A 158 -11.95 -16.77 -1.90
N LEU A 159 -12.49 -15.90 -2.76
CA LEU A 159 -11.82 -15.42 -3.97
C LEU A 159 -10.56 -14.61 -3.67
N PHE A 160 -10.43 -14.04 -2.46
CA PHE A 160 -9.24 -13.30 -2.07
C PHE A 160 -7.97 -14.18 -2.08
N LYS A 161 -8.11 -15.50 -1.93
CA LYS A 161 -6.99 -16.45 -2.01
C LYS A 161 -6.26 -16.41 -3.36
N ASP A 162 -6.95 -16.02 -4.43
CA ASP A 162 -6.35 -15.88 -5.76
C ASP A 162 -5.38 -14.71 -5.86
N PHE A 163 -5.42 -13.75 -4.93
CA PHE A 163 -4.53 -12.60 -4.88
C PHE A 163 -3.20 -12.88 -4.16
N LYS A 164 -2.97 -14.13 -3.73
CA LYS A 164 -1.70 -14.51 -3.11
C LYS A 164 -0.56 -14.33 -4.11
N ASN A 165 0.52 -13.65 -3.69
CA ASN A 165 1.65 -13.26 -4.52
C ASN A 165 1.31 -12.31 -5.69
N GLU A 166 0.09 -11.74 -5.74
CA GLU A 166 -0.28 -10.73 -6.73
C GLU A 166 0.00 -9.33 -6.17
N SER A 167 0.39 -8.39 -7.02
CA SER A 167 0.53 -6.97 -6.66
C SER A 167 -0.44 -6.06 -7.42
N ILE A 168 -1.29 -6.64 -8.27
CA ILE A 168 -2.22 -5.92 -9.14
C ILE A 168 -3.65 -6.34 -8.83
N ILE A 169 -4.50 -5.36 -8.57
CA ILE A 169 -5.95 -5.52 -8.49
C ILE A 169 -6.56 -4.95 -9.75
N SER A 170 -7.37 -5.74 -10.46
CA SER A 170 -8.08 -5.29 -11.64
C SER A 170 -9.56 -5.15 -11.37
N MET A 171 -10.12 -4.03 -11.81
CA MET A 171 -11.54 -3.71 -11.72
C MET A 171 -12.11 -3.53 -13.13
N TYR A 172 -13.22 -4.19 -13.38
CA TYR A 172 -14.07 -3.92 -14.53
C TYR A 172 -15.29 -3.11 -14.07
N LEU A 173 -15.62 -2.05 -14.80
CA LEU A 173 -16.82 -1.26 -14.64
C LEU A 173 -17.65 -1.29 -15.93
N THR A 174 -18.96 -1.45 -15.79
CA THR A 174 -19.88 -1.35 -16.93
C THR A 174 -20.01 0.11 -17.39
N ASN A 175 -20.52 0.30 -18.60
CA ASN A 175 -20.78 1.63 -19.17
C ASN A 175 -21.87 2.45 -18.44
N ASN A 176 -22.55 1.86 -17.45
CA ASN A 176 -23.52 2.56 -16.63
C ASN A 176 -22.85 3.50 -15.62
N ILE A 177 -21.62 3.18 -15.20
CA ILE A 177 -20.78 4.07 -14.38
C ILE A 177 -19.90 4.88 -15.33
N LYS A 178 -20.38 6.08 -15.69
CA LYS A 178 -19.70 6.96 -16.66
C LYS A 178 -18.58 7.76 -16.00
N ASN A 179 -17.48 7.92 -16.71
CA ASN A 179 -16.30 8.70 -16.29
C ASN A 179 -15.87 8.41 -14.83
N PRO A 180 -15.61 7.15 -14.47
CA PRO A 180 -15.22 6.81 -13.11
C PRO A 180 -13.81 7.34 -12.82
N ASP A 181 -13.70 7.94 -11.65
CA ASP A 181 -12.46 8.40 -11.04
C ASP A 181 -12.26 7.59 -9.76
N ILE A 182 -11.21 6.76 -9.74
CA ILE A 182 -11.00 5.74 -8.73
C ILE A 182 -9.60 5.87 -8.14
N ILE A 183 -9.54 5.92 -6.82
CA ILE A 183 -8.29 5.94 -6.07
C ILE A 183 -8.32 4.79 -5.08
N MET A 184 -7.24 4.03 -5.00
CA MET A 184 -7.12 2.85 -4.15
C MET A 184 -5.94 2.98 -3.20
N TRP A 185 -6.18 2.62 -1.94
CA TRP A 185 -5.23 2.67 -0.85
C TRP A 185 -5.06 1.31 -0.18
N ALA A 186 -3.83 1.03 0.22
CA ALA A 186 -3.46 -0.03 1.14
C ALA A 186 -3.15 0.59 2.50
N VAL A 187 -3.92 0.24 3.54
CA VAL A 187 -3.75 0.77 4.91
C VAL A 187 -3.23 -0.33 5.82
N PHE A 188 -2.04 -0.11 6.37
CA PHE A 188 -1.46 -1.01 7.37
C PHE A 188 -2.03 -0.65 8.76
N GLN A 189 -2.44 -1.67 9.51
CA GLN A 189 -2.87 -1.53 10.91
C GLN A 189 -1.71 -1.67 11.86
#